data_AF-A0A485J7M3-F1
#
_entry.id   AF-A0A485J7M3-F1
#
_cell.length_a   1.000
_cell.length_b   1.000
_cell.length_c   1.000
_cell.angle_alpha   90.00
_cell.angle_beta   90.00
_cell.angle_gamma   90.00
#
_symmetry.space_group_name_H-M   'P 1'
#
loop_
_entity.id
_entity.type
_entity.pdbx_description
1 polymer ?
#
loop_
_entity_poly.entity_id
_entity_poly.type
_entity_poly.pdbx_seq_one_letter_code
_entity_poly.pdbx_strand_id
1 'polypeptide(L)'
;MLANKLSSPIMPAIAIREVVEEAYAADPEMIASAACDIQAVRTRDPAVDKYSTPLLYLKGFHALQAYRIGHWLWNQGRRALAIFLQTRFL
;
A
#
# COMPACT_ATOMS: atom_id res chain seq x y z
N MET A 1 -4.40 2.26 7.90
CA MET A 1 -5.48 2.61 6.93
C MET A 1 -5.65 1.59 5.82
N LEU A 2 -4.60 1.11 5.17
CA LEU A 2 -4.67 0.02 4.17
C LEU A 2 -5.35 -1.25 4.73
N ALA A 3 -4.95 -1.68 5.93
CA ALA A 3 -5.56 -2.77 6.68
C ALA A 3 -7.11 -2.70 6.77
N ASN A 4 -7.67 -1.54 7.11
CA ASN A 4 -9.13 -1.37 7.25
C ASN A 4 -9.86 -1.36 5.90
N LYS A 5 -9.21 -0.91 4.81
CA LYS A 5 -9.77 -0.98 3.45
C LYS A 5 -9.75 -2.41 2.87
N LEU A 6 -8.95 -3.30 3.47
CA LEU A 6 -8.75 -4.67 3.02
C LEU A 6 -9.43 -5.73 3.87
N SER A 7 -10.20 -5.34 4.89
CA SER A 7 -10.95 -6.29 5.70
C SER A 7 -12.03 -6.98 4.86
N SER A 8 -12.07 -8.31 4.85
CA SER A 8 -13.30 -9.08 4.57
C SER A 8 -13.27 -10.33 5.45
N PRO A 9 -14.37 -11.11 5.56
CA PRO A 9 -14.40 -12.26 6.46
C PRO A 9 -13.31 -13.32 6.19
N ILE A 10 -12.62 -13.26 5.05
CA ILE A 10 -11.51 -14.15 4.68
C ILE A 10 -10.17 -13.71 5.31
N MET A 11 -9.97 -12.40 5.54
CA MET A 11 -8.76 -11.90 6.19
C MET A 11 -9.06 -10.59 6.94
N PRO A 12 -8.97 -10.60 8.28
CA PRO A 12 -9.23 -9.41 9.08
C PRO A 12 -8.14 -8.36 8.86
N ALA A 13 -8.52 -7.08 9.02
CA ALA A 13 -7.60 -5.95 8.90
C ALA A 13 -6.30 -6.13 9.70
N ILE A 14 -6.36 -6.79 10.86
CA ILE A 14 -5.20 -7.02 11.72
C ILE A 14 -4.13 -7.90 11.06
N ALA A 15 -4.53 -9.01 10.42
CA ALA A 15 -3.60 -9.92 9.74
C ALA A 15 -2.92 -9.23 8.56
N ILE A 16 -3.65 -8.35 7.87
CA ILE A 16 -3.12 -7.55 6.77
C ILE A 16 -2.12 -6.53 7.29
N ARG A 17 -2.40 -5.90 8.44
CA ARG A 17 -1.47 -4.95 9.05
C ARG A 17 -0.14 -5.62 9.38
N GLU A 18 -0.17 -6.82 9.96
CA GLU A 18 1.05 -7.57 10.30
C GLU A 18 1.90 -7.87 9.05
N VAL A 19 1.26 -8.30 7.96
CA VAL A 19 1.98 -8.55 6.69
C VAL A 19 2.58 -7.28 6.10
N VAL A 20 1.89 -6.14 6.21
CA VAL A 20 2.40 -4.85 5.75
C VAL A 20 3.58 -4.38 6.61
N GLU A 21 3.48 -4.54 7.93
CA GLU A 21 4.56 -4.22 8.86
C GLU A 21 5.80 -5.11 8.61
N GLU A 22 5.60 -6.40 8.35
CA GLU A 22 6.65 -7.34 7.95
C GLU A 22 7.34 -6.89 6.65
N ALA A 23 6.56 -6.55 5.62
CA ALA A 23 7.10 -6.08 4.35
C ALA A 23 7.92 -4.79 4.51
N TYR A 24 7.42 -3.82 5.28
CA TYR A 24 8.13 -2.57 5.55
C TYR A 24 9.37 -2.74 6.42
N ALA A 25 9.36 -3.69 7.36
CA ALA A 25 10.54 -4.01 8.15
C ALA A 25 11.63 -4.70 7.30
N ALA A 26 11.21 -5.54 6.34
CA ALA A 26 12.13 -6.24 5.44
C ALA A 26 12.71 -5.34 4.34
N ASP A 27 11.94 -4.37 3.85
CA ASP A 27 12.40 -3.41 2.84
C ASP A 27 11.93 -1.98 3.18
N PRO A 28 12.75 -1.24 3.97
CA PRO A 28 12.48 0.15 4.32
C PRO A 28 12.44 1.11 3.12
N GLU A 29 13.00 0.74 1.96
CA GLU A 29 12.94 1.58 0.76
C GLU A 29 11.51 1.72 0.23
N MET A 30 10.60 0.82 0.58
CA MET A 30 9.16 0.97 0.28
C MET A 30 8.57 2.23 0.95
N ILE A 31 8.97 2.53 2.19
CA ILE A 31 8.51 3.73 2.90
C ILE A 31 9.11 4.99 2.26
N ALA A 32 10.41 4.95 1.92
CA ALA A 32 11.06 6.06 1.22
C ALA A 32 10.40 6.33 -0.14
N SER A 33 10.09 5.26 -0.88
CA SER A 33 9.35 5.33 -2.14
C SER A 33 7.96 5.93 -1.94
N ALA A 34 7.22 5.52 -0.90
CA ALA A 34 5.92 6.09 -0.56
C ALA A 34 6.01 7.59 -0.25
N ALA A 35 7.04 8.04 0.47
CA ALA A 35 7.27 9.46 0.74
C ALA A 35 7.53 10.25 -0.55
N CYS A 36 8.36 9.72 -1.45
CA CYS A 36 8.59 10.29 -2.78
C CYS A 36 7.29 10.36 -3.61
N ASP A 37 6.46 9.32 -3.55
CA ASP A 37 5.17 9.28 -4.24
C ASP A 37 4.23 10.39 -3.73
N ILE A 38 4.14 10.60 -2.41
CA ILE A 38 3.36 11.70 -1.82
C ILE A 38 3.90 13.06 -2.28
N GLN A 39 5.23 13.24 -2.26
CA GLN A 39 5.86 14.48 -2.70
C GLN A 39 5.62 14.73 -4.20
N ALA A 40 5.67 13.69 -5.02
CA ALA A 40 5.40 13.78 -6.44
C ALA A 40 3.95 14.20 -6.71
N VAL A 41 2.98 13.65 -5.97
CA VAL A 41 1.59 14.07 -6.09
C VAL A 41 1.42 15.53 -5.68
N ARG A 42 1.95 15.95 -4.52
CA ARG A 42 1.85 17.33 -4.04
C ARG A 42 2.47 18.34 -5.01
N THR A 43 3.59 17.99 -5.65
CA THR A 43 4.31 18.91 -6.54
C THR A 43 3.72 18.98 -7.94
N ARG A 44 3.05 17.92 -8.41
CA ARG A 44 2.54 17.80 -9.79
C ARG A 44 1.04 18.04 -9.91
N ASP A 45 0.27 17.80 -8.85
CA ASP A 45 -1.18 17.97 -8.84
C ASP A 45 -1.56 19.29 -8.15
N PRO A 46 -1.99 20.33 -8.89
CA PRO A 46 -2.37 21.61 -8.30
C PRO A 46 -3.63 21.52 -7.43
N ALA A 47 -4.42 20.43 -7.51
CA ALA A 47 -5.57 20.20 -6.64
C ALA A 47 -5.18 19.65 -5.26
N VAL A 48 -3.91 19.24 -5.07
CA VAL A 48 -3.41 18.65 -3.83
C VAL A 48 -2.54 19.64 -3.06
N ASP A 49 -3.12 20.26 -2.03
CA ASP A 49 -2.45 21.26 -1.19
C ASP A 49 -1.69 20.66 0.01
N LYS A 50 -2.11 19.47 0.47
CA LYS A 50 -1.62 18.81 1.69
C LYS A 50 -0.99 17.45 1.42
N TYR A 51 0.08 17.14 2.15
CA TYR A 51 0.74 15.82 2.14
C TYR A 51 -0.16 14.68 2.66
N SER A 52 -1.17 15.00 3.48
CA SER A 52 -2.13 14.00 3.97
C SER A 52 -3.14 13.58 2.90
N THR A 53 -3.41 14.42 1.89
CA THR A 53 -4.42 14.14 0.86
C THR A 53 -4.12 12.87 0.06
N PRO A 54 -2.89 12.64 -0.45
CA PRO A 54 -2.54 11.38 -1.12
C PRO A 54 -2.72 10.17 -0.21
N LEU A 55 -2.27 10.28 1.04
CA LEU A 55 -2.32 9.21 2.01
C LEU A 55 -3.75 8.84 2.44
N LEU A 56 -4.67 9.82 2.48
CA LEU A 56 -6.03 9.61 2.96
C LEU A 56 -7.02 9.25 1.84
N TYR A 57 -6.90 9.91 0.67
CA TYR A 57 -8.01 9.94 -0.30
C TYR A 57 -7.65 9.42 -1.69
N LEU A 58 -6.38 9.45 -2.10
CA LEU A 58 -6.02 9.08 -3.47
C LEU A 58 -5.94 7.55 -3.64
N LYS A 59 -6.95 7.01 -4.32
CA LYS A 59 -7.02 5.59 -4.69
C LYS A 59 -5.80 5.13 -5.48
N GLY A 60 -5.28 5.98 -6.37
CA GLY A 60 -4.06 5.69 -7.14
C GLY A 60 -2.82 5.52 -6.26
N PHE A 61 -2.68 6.36 -5.22
CA PHE A 61 -1.60 6.21 -4.25
C PHE A 61 -1.75 4.90 -3.47
N HIS A 62 -2.97 4.57 -3.00
CA HIS A 62 -3.23 3.31 -2.28
C HIS A 62 -2.95 2.08 -3.14
N ALA A 63 -3.36 2.09 -4.41
CA ALA A 63 -3.11 1.01 -5.35
C ALA A 63 -1.61 0.80 -5.61
N LEU A 64 -0.83 1.89 -5.71
CA LEU A 64 0.61 1.80 -5.89
C LEU A 64 1.32 1.18 -4.66
N GLN A 65 0.96 1.60 -3.45
CA GLN A 65 1.55 1.02 -2.24
C GLN A 65 1.16 -0.45 -2.07
N ALA A 66 -0.10 -0.77 -2.37
CA ALA A 66 -0.57 -2.16 -2.38
C ALA A 66 0.19 -3.03 -3.38
N TYR A 67 0.46 -2.51 -4.57
CA TYR A 67 1.27 -3.19 -5.58
C TYR A 67 2.68 -3.49 -5.06
N ARG A 68 3.34 -2.54 -4.38
CA ARG A 68 4.68 -2.78 -3.80
C ARG A 68 4.68 -3.92 -2.78
N ILE A 69 3.69 -3.95 -1.89
CA ILE A 69 3.52 -5.04 -0.91
C ILE A 69 3.23 -6.37 -1.61
N GLY A 70 2.35 -6.38 -2.61
CA GLY A 70 2.04 -7.56 -3.42
C GLY A 70 3.28 -8.08 -4.17
N HIS A 71 4.09 -7.17 -4.71
CA HIS A 71 5.35 -7.49 -5.38
C HIS A 71 6.38 -8.10 -4.40
N TRP A 72 6.52 -7.53 -3.21
CA TRP A 72 7.36 -8.08 -2.16
C TRP A 72 6.91 -9.50 -1.79
N LEU A 73 5.62 -9.71 -1.55
CA LEU A 73 5.05 -11.03 -1.26
C LEU A 73 5.28 -12.04 -2.38
N TRP A 74 5.18 -11.59 -3.63
CA TRP A 74 5.47 -12.43 -4.79
C TRP A 74 6.91 -12.93 -4.78
N ASN A 75 7.86 -12.03 -4.49
CA ASN A 75 9.29 -12.36 -4.41
C ASN A 75 9.62 -13.27 -3.21
N GLN A 76 8.86 -13.20 -2.13
CA GLN A 76 8.95 -14.12 -0.99
C GLN A 76 8.27 -15.49 -1.23
N GLY A 77 7.76 -15.75 -2.44
CA GLY A 77 7.05 -17.00 -2.77
C GLY A 77 5.61 -17.07 -2.25
N ARG A 78 5.12 -16.05 -1.54
CA ARG A 78 3.75 -15.94 -0.99
C ARG A 78 2.75 -15.49 -2.07
N ARG A 79 2.77 -16.15 -3.23
CA ARG A 79 2.04 -15.73 -4.45
C ARG A 79 0.51 -15.70 -4.27
N ALA A 80 -0.06 -16.64 -3.53
CA ALA A 80 -1.51 -16.64 -3.25
C ALA A 80 -1.94 -15.36 -2.51
N LEU A 81 -1.13 -14.90 -1.55
CA LEU A 81 -1.39 -13.68 -0.81
C LEU A 81 -1.17 -12.43 -1.66
N ALA A 82 -0.16 -12.44 -2.54
CA ALA A 82 0.07 -11.38 -3.51
C ALA A 82 -1.13 -11.19 -4.45
N ILE A 83 -1.68 -12.28 -5.00
CA ILE A 83 -2.87 -12.26 -5.85
C ILE A 83 -4.11 -11.79 -5.08
N PHE A 84 -4.29 -12.26 -3.84
CA PHE A 84 -5.39 -11.83 -2.97
C PHE A 84 -5.35 -10.33 -2.67
N LEU A 85 -4.15 -9.75 -2.46
CA LEU A 85 -4.00 -8.32 -2.29
C LEU A 85 -4.28 -7.56 -3.60
N GLN A 86 -3.81 -8.09 -4.74
CA GLN A 86 -4.04 -7.47 -6.05
C GLN A 86 -5.53 -7.36 -6.38
N THR A 87 -6.33 -8.39 -6.10
CA THR A 87 -7.79 -8.39 -6.39
C THR A 87 -8.61 -7.44 -5.52
N ARG A 88 -8.02 -6.89 -4.46
CA ARG A 88 -8.70 -5.97 -3.53
C ARG A 88 -8.51 -4.50 -3.86
N PHE A 89 -7.47 -4.16 -4.61
CA PHE A 89 -7.09 -2.78 -4.92
C PHE A 89 -7.29 -2.39 -6.39
N LEU A 90 -7.56 -3.38 -7.26
CA LEU A 90 -8.17 -3.22 -8.58
C LEU A 90 -9.68 -3.06 -8.46
#